data_AF-A0A9D8QFU3-F1
#
_entry.id   AF-A0A9D8QFU3-F1
#
_cell.length_a   1.000
_cell.length_b   1.000
_cell.length_c   1.000
_cell.angle_alpha   90.00
_cell.angle_beta   90.00
_cell.angle_gamma   90.00
#
_symmetry.space_group_name_H-M   'P 1'
#
loop_
_entity.id
_entity.type
_entity.pdbx_description
1 polymer ?
#
loop_
_entity_poly.entity_id
_entity_poly.type
_entity_poly.pdbx_seq_one_letter_code
_entity_poly.pdbx_strand_id
1 'polypeptide(L)' 'METTSDRGAVRERAEHFLRLLAGRTARLRDDQWRAIEALVVDRRRALVVQRTGWGKSAVYFVAT' A
#
# COMPACT_ATOMS: atom_id res chain seq x y z
N MET A 1 7.59 21.13 -0.34
CA MET A 1 8.31 20.29 -1.32
C MET A 1 8.81 18.97 -0.72
N GLU A 2 8.54 18.67 0.56
CA GLU A 2 8.93 17.40 1.24
C GLU A 2 7.96 16.23 1.01
N THR A 3 6.67 16.51 0.81
CA THR A 3 5.60 15.50 0.86
C THR A 3 5.59 14.51 -0.30
N THR A 4 6.04 14.90 -1.49
CA THR A 4 6.10 14.01 -2.66
C THR A 4 7.21 12.97 -2.51
N SER A 5 8.36 13.37 -1.93
CA SER A 5 9.47 12.45 -1.66
C SER A 5 9.09 11.43 -0.58
N ASP A 6 8.38 11.86 0.45
CA ASP A 6 7.93 10.99 1.54
C ASP A 6 6.91 9.93 1.05
N ARG A 7 5.95 10.34 0.23
CA ARG A 7 5.01 9.41 -0.44
C ARG A 7 5.74 8.37 -1.30
N GLY A 8 6.76 8.79 -2.05
CA GLY A 8 7.59 7.89 -2.85
C GLY A 8 8.29 6.84 -1.99
N ALA A 9 8.94 7.25 -0.90
CA ALA A 9 9.63 6.35 0.02
C ALA A 9 8.66 5.35 0.68
N VAL A 10 7.47 5.79 1.09
CA VAL A 10 6.43 4.91 1.64
C VAL A 10 5.95 3.91 0.58
N ARG A 11 5.79 4.32 -0.68
CA ARG A 11 5.39 3.43 -1.78
C ARG A 11 6.44 2.35 -2.06
N GLU A 12 7.71 2.70 -2.07
CA GLU A 12 8.80 1.74 -2.26
C GLU A 12 8.85 0.71 -1.12
N ARG A 13 8.67 1.16 0.13
CA ARG A 13 8.65 0.28 1.29
C ARG A 13 7.43 -0.65 1.27
N ALA A 14 6.26 -0.14 0.86
CA ALA A 14 5.06 -0.92 0.63
C ALA A 14 5.27 -2.02 -0.41
N GLU A 15 5.91 -1.69 -1.54
CA GLU A 15 6.28 -2.67 -2.58
C GLU A 15 7.25 -3.73 -2.07
N HIS A 16 8.23 -3.34 -1.24
CA HIS A 16 9.16 -4.28 -0.64
C HIS A 16 8.43 -5.31 0.22
N PHE A 17 7.56 -4.87 1.14
CA PHE A 17 6.77 -5.78 1.96
C PHE A 17 5.82 -6.66 1.14
N LEU A 18 5.19 -6.11 0.10
CA LEU A 18 4.36 -6.91 -0.80
C LEU A 18 5.18 -8.04 -1.46
N ARG A 19 6.42 -7.76 -1.88
CA ARG A 19 7.29 -8.80 -2.47
C ARG A 19 7.72 -9.86 -1.47
N LEU A 20 7.90 -9.50 -0.20
CA LEU A 20 8.16 -10.46 0.88
C LEU A 20 6.97 -11.40 1.11
N LEU A 21 5.74 -10.88 0.98
CA LEU A 21 4.50 -11.64 1.25
C LEU A 21 4.00 -12.47 0.05
N ALA A 22 4.09 -11.92 -1.15
CA ALA A 22 3.46 -12.45 -2.35
C ALA A 22 4.46 -12.90 -3.45
N GLY A 23 5.75 -12.81 -3.16
CA GLY A 23 6.84 -13.22 -4.05
C GLY A 23 7.52 -12.06 -4.79
N ARG A 24 8.73 -12.32 -5.30
CA ARG A 24 9.64 -11.31 -5.85
C ARG A 24 9.06 -10.51 -7.04
N THR A 25 8.12 -11.08 -7.78
CA THR A 25 7.49 -10.46 -8.95
C THR A 25 6.23 -9.68 -8.61
N ALA A 26 5.79 -9.69 -7.34
CA ALA A 26 4.61 -8.97 -6.93
C ALA A 26 4.78 -7.45 -7.14
N ARG A 27 3.72 -6.81 -7.62
CA ARG A 27 3.67 -5.37 -7.89
C ARG A 27 2.51 -4.75 -7.14
N LEU A 28 2.78 -3.60 -6.51
CA LEU A 28 1.76 -2.86 -5.80
C LEU A 28 0.82 -2.21 -6.81
N ARG A 29 -0.47 -2.54 -6.72
CA ARG A 29 -1.49 -1.97 -7.60
C ARG A 29 -1.83 -0.55 -7.14
N ASP A 30 -2.19 0.34 -8.06
CA ASP A 30 -2.44 1.74 -7.72
C ASP A 30 -3.63 1.92 -6.75
N ASP A 31 -4.63 1.06 -6.84
CA ASP A 31 -5.77 1.06 -5.91
C ASP A 31 -5.38 0.56 -4.50
N GLN A 32 -4.39 -0.33 -4.38
CA GLN A 32 -3.77 -0.68 -3.10
C GLN A 32 -2.96 0.48 -2.55
N TRP A 33 -2.15 1.14 -3.39
CA TRP A 33 -1.40 2.32 -3.00
C TRP A 33 -2.31 3.42 -2.45
N ARG A 34 -3.42 3.74 -3.12
CA ARG A 34 -4.40 4.73 -2.62
C ARG A 34 -4.92 4.42 -1.23
N ALA A 35 -5.14 3.15 -0.90
CA ALA A 35 -5.57 2.74 0.43
C ALA A 35 -4.45 2.89 1.47
N ILE A 36 -3.23 2.46 1.13
CA ILE A 36 -2.05 2.58 2.00
C ILE A 36 -1.71 4.05 2.24
N GLU A 37 -1.72 4.86 1.20
CA GLU A 37 -1.47 6.31 1.25
C GLU A 37 -2.45 7.01 2.18
N ALA A 38 -3.75 6.69 2.08
CA ALA A 38 -4.75 7.22 3.00
C ALA A 38 -4.50 6.82 4.46
N LEU A 39 -4.10 5.57 4.72
CA LEU A 39 -3.94 5.05 6.08
C LEU A 39 -2.61 5.48 6.73
N VAL A 40 -1.52 5.44 5.98
CA VAL A 40 -0.15 5.59 6.48
C VAL A 40 0.35 7.01 6.32
N VAL A 41 0.15 7.63 5.16
CA VAL A 41 0.64 8.99 4.89
C VAL A 41 -0.36 10.02 5.39
N ASP A 42 -1.62 9.91 4.96
CA ASP A 42 -2.66 10.88 5.32
C ASP A 42 -3.23 10.65 6.73
N ARG A 43 -2.92 9.51 7.36
CA ARG A 43 -3.37 9.13 8.72
C ARG A 43 -4.89 9.23 8.91
N ARG A 44 -5.66 8.89 7.87
CA ARG A 44 -7.13 8.96 7.87
C ARG A 44 -7.77 7.58 7.72
N ARG A 45 -9.05 7.49 8.06
CA ARG A 45 -9.85 6.26 7.90
C ARG A 45 -10.12 6.00 6.40
N ALA A 46 -10.06 4.74 5.99
CA ALA A 46 -10.39 4.30 4.63
C ALA A 46 -11.38 3.12 4.67
N LEU A 47 -12.42 3.20 3.83
CA LEU A 47 -13.32 2.07 3.53
C LEU A 47 -12.91 1.48 2.18
N VAL A 48 -12.45 0.22 2.18
CA VAL A 48 -11.98 -0.45 0.96
C VAL A 48 -12.95 -1.57 0.59
N VAL A 49 -13.76 -1.35 -0.44
CA VAL A 49 -14.69 -2.35 -1.01
C VAL A 49 -14.15 -2.83 -2.35
N GLN A 50 -13.83 -4.12 -2.46
CA GLN A 50 -13.21 -4.72 -3.65
C GLN A 50 -13.61 -6.19 -3.78
N ARG A 51 -13.54 -6.75 -4.99
CA ARG A 51 -13.83 -8.16 -5.25
C ARG A 51 -12.87 -9.10 -4.50
N THR A 52 -13.30 -10.32 -4.21
CA THR A 52 -12.43 -11.37 -3.67
C THR A 52 -11.23 -11.61 -4.59
N GLY A 53 -10.05 -11.84 -4.00
CA GLY A 53 -8.79 -11.99 -4.73
C GLY A 53 -8.11 -10.67 -5.12
N TRP A 54 -8.66 -9.50 -4.74
CA TRP A 54 -8.02 -8.20 -4.99
C TRP A 54 -6.69 -7.99 -4.23
N GLY A 55 -6.44 -8.75 -3.17
CA GLY A 55 -5.24 -8.61 -2.35
C GLY A 55 -5.37 -7.56 -1.25
N LYS A 56 -6.50 -7.55 -0.53
CA LYS A 56 -6.73 -6.63 0.61
C LYS A 56 -5.77 -6.87 1.77
N SER A 57 -5.32 -8.11 1.97
CA SER A 57 -4.33 -8.47 2.99
C SER A 57 -3.03 -7.67 2.84
N ALA A 58 -2.58 -7.40 1.61
CA ALA A 58 -1.41 -6.57 1.37
C ALA A 58 -1.52 -5.17 1.98
N VAL A 59 -2.71 -4.56 1.95
CA VAL A 59 -2.97 -3.24 2.55
C VAL A 59 -2.84 -3.31 4.08
N TYR A 60 -3.40 -4.33 4.72
CA TYR A 60 -3.31 -4.50 6.17
C TYR A 60 -1.87 -4.71 6.65
N PHE A 61 -1.09 -5.53 5.95
CA PHE A 61 0.28 -5.83 6.34
C PHE A 61 1.24 -4.64 6.16
N VAL A 62 1.05 -3.83 5.13
CA VAL A 62 1.88 -2.64 4.89
C VAL A 62 1.53 -1.51 5.86
N ALA A 63 0.28 -1.44 6.32
CA ALA A 63 -0.21 -0.34 7.16
C ALA A 63 0.05 -0.54 8.67
N THR A 64 0.87 -1.53 9.06
CA THR A 64 1.35 -1.77 10.43
C THR A 64 2.78 -1.28 10.58
#